data_AF-A0A1Y4EVA3-F1
#
_entry.id   AF-A0A1Y4EVA3-F1
#
_cell.length_a   1.000
_cell.length_b   1.000
_cell.length_c   1.000
_cell.angle_alpha   90.00
_cell.angle_beta   90.00
_cell.angle_gamma   90.00
#
_symmetry.space_group_name_H-M   'P 1'
#
loop_
_entity.id
_entity.type
_entity.pdbx_description
1 polymer ?
#
loop_
_entity_poly.entity_id
_entity_poly.type
_entity_poly.pdbx_seq_one_letter_code
_entity_poly.pdbx_strand_id
1 'polypeptide(L)'
;MCIFSLLSLAGCSEDAVLPDGQTNVSDKTLLTLNFSIEGEDTASRAVDDDDPEHPAATWENNIVTLQVFIKHADGTWEEPIYLWDITGSPYTVELDDLDLTQTTVYVGANLTMAQAQAFIQQETDDAAYTFTNNVFDLVTDLSPYSTENSDLTGRRHIAMFCTKGIKPKVTETSEDEEATPIEYTTGPFNLKRLVAKILVTCKTDGNGYVPVSNKNAENFEGWIRQSDVKYLVNGLNRKTFIMQQINSEVSEAQAYANVVDPNNELSVTNANNDDFYFQPIEGEYDSPYLRATLPFAEAELSSYTEGIYCPENTFALDETITFEGQQAQITHVCVAAKFTPRNLQVEYDLFNYVAEQQDIEPDIKEDIEELRPSNIDEVVTVECPSEAVARQLLLSSLQRANNRNGFPEGTYFYHNKVKAFYTYGAMGRDGVSMDDIDTNPGVFGDFVPYIGGWGYYYTYVDNREDYELTPNGWNEFYRHGQVERNRYYILNITRFTRPGSSVTNPNYIMVHTYSLPWEKGGSGEITLNPEDEIK
;
A
#
# COMPACT_ATOMS: atom_id res chain seq x y z
N MET A 1 42.63 -38.11 15.21
CA MET A 1 42.55 -39.47 15.80
C MET A 1 41.93 -39.30 17.17
N CYS A 2 40.60 -39.35 17.23
CA CYS A 2 39.80 -39.07 18.42
C CYS A 2 39.50 -40.39 19.14
N ILE A 3 39.70 -40.41 20.46
CA ILE A 3 39.31 -41.51 21.33
C ILE A 3 38.01 -41.09 22.03
N PHE A 4 36.99 -41.91 21.83
CA PHE A 4 35.71 -41.93 22.54
C PHE A 4 35.88 -42.31 24.01
N SER A 5 35.05 -41.73 24.87
CA SER A 5 34.50 -42.42 26.06
C SER A 5 33.12 -41.82 26.41
N LEU A 6 32.07 -42.61 26.23
CA LEU A 6 30.79 -42.47 26.95
C LEU A 6 30.99 -42.85 28.42
N LEU A 7 30.25 -42.22 29.35
CA LEU A 7 29.85 -42.84 30.61
C LEU A 7 28.56 -42.22 31.16
N SER A 8 27.74 -43.11 31.71
CA SER A 8 26.36 -43.01 32.15
C SER A 8 26.18 -42.55 33.60
N LEU A 9 24.94 -42.14 33.92
CA LEU A 9 24.32 -41.94 35.24
C LEU A 9 24.74 -42.93 36.36
N ALA A 10 25.00 -42.40 37.55
CA ALA A 10 24.62 -42.98 38.85
C ALA A 10 24.72 -41.88 39.94
N GLY A 11 23.67 -41.73 40.75
CA GLY A 11 23.63 -40.82 41.89
C GLY A 11 24.31 -41.38 43.14
N CYS A 12 24.59 -40.49 44.09
CA CYS A 12 24.56 -40.75 45.53
C CYS A 12 24.46 -39.40 46.28
N SER A 13 23.54 -39.39 47.23
CA SER A 13 23.30 -38.37 48.24
C SER A 13 24.55 -38.05 49.06
N GLU A 14 24.87 -36.76 49.19
CA GLU A 14 25.54 -36.25 50.38
C GLU A 14 24.70 -35.12 50.93
N ASP A 15 24.11 -35.36 52.11
CA ASP A 15 23.58 -34.35 53.01
C ASP A 15 24.70 -33.37 53.35
N ALA A 16 24.81 -32.29 52.58
CA ALA A 16 25.52 -31.11 52.99
C ALA A 16 24.59 -30.33 53.93
N VAL A 17 24.86 -30.47 55.22
CA VAL A 17 24.33 -29.66 56.32
C VAL A 17 24.30 -28.19 55.89
N LEU A 18 23.09 -27.63 55.77
CA LEU A 18 22.85 -26.20 55.58
C LEU A 18 23.50 -25.44 56.74
N PRO A 19 24.35 -24.42 56.49
CA PRO A 19 24.66 -23.45 57.51
C PRO A 19 23.37 -22.71 57.88
N ASP A 20 23.02 -22.82 59.16
CA ASP A 20 21.96 -22.12 59.83
C ASP A 20 22.06 -20.60 59.54
N GLY A 21 20.99 -19.99 59.02
CA GLY A 21 20.86 -18.52 58.96
C GLY A 21 20.95 -17.80 57.60
N GLN A 22 20.57 -18.42 56.48
CA GLN A 22 20.13 -17.65 55.30
C GLN A 22 18.67 -17.99 55.01
N THR A 23 17.78 -17.08 55.38
CA THR A 23 16.48 -16.93 54.73
C THR A 23 16.73 -16.82 53.23
N ASN A 24 16.26 -17.80 52.45
CA ASN A 24 16.18 -17.68 51.00
C ASN A 24 15.40 -16.40 50.71
N VAL A 25 16.12 -15.37 50.27
CA VAL A 25 15.53 -14.13 49.78
C VAL A 25 14.82 -14.48 48.48
N SER A 26 13.63 -13.93 48.30
CA SER A 26 13.00 -13.86 46.99
C SER A 26 13.81 -12.85 46.16
N ASP A 27 14.89 -13.31 45.51
CA ASP A 27 15.77 -12.50 44.63
C ASP A 27 15.06 -12.09 43.30
N LYS A 28 13.75 -11.86 43.36
CA LYS A 28 12.89 -11.69 42.19
C LYS A 28 12.12 -10.39 42.27
N THR A 29 12.07 -9.70 41.14
CA THR A 29 11.22 -8.54 40.91
C THR A 29 10.07 -8.95 39.98
N LEU A 30 8.84 -8.59 40.31
CA LEU A 30 7.68 -8.81 39.44
C LEU A 30 7.33 -7.49 38.73
N LEU A 31 7.21 -7.53 37.42
CA LEU A 31 6.79 -6.39 36.59
C LEU A 31 5.49 -6.74 35.86
N THR A 32 4.40 -6.07 36.24
CA THR A 32 3.10 -6.19 35.57
C THR A 32 2.95 -5.15 34.48
N LEU A 33 2.84 -5.63 33.24
CA LEU A 33 2.70 -4.83 32.02
C LEU A 33 1.23 -4.71 31.63
N ASN A 34 0.75 -3.48 31.53
CA ASN A 34 -0.57 -3.16 30.98
C ASN A 34 -0.40 -2.62 29.55
N PHE A 35 -1.10 -3.18 28.58
CA PHE A 35 -1.00 -2.76 27.18
C PHE A 35 -2.30 -3.03 26.41
N SER A 36 -2.53 -2.21 25.40
CA SER A 36 -3.63 -2.33 24.44
C SER A 36 -3.13 -1.92 23.07
N ILE A 37 -3.77 -2.40 22.00
CA ILE A 37 -3.49 -1.92 20.65
C ILE A 37 -4.22 -0.60 20.45
N GLU A 38 -3.52 0.40 19.93
CA GLU A 38 -4.13 1.71 19.66
C GLU A 38 -5.21 1.58 18.58
N GLY A 39 -6.44 2.03 18.90
CA GLY A 39 -7.63 1.88 18.06
C GLY A 39 -8.45 0.59 18.31
N GLU A 40 -8.09 -0.24 19.28
CA GLU A 40 -8.82 -1.49 19.61
C GLU A 40 -9.99 -1.26 20.61
N ASP A 41 -9.88 -0.28 21.51
CA ASP A 41 -10.86 -0.02 22.60
C ASP A 41 -11.38 1.43 22.70
N THR A 42 -10.97 2.36 21.82
CA THR A 42 -11.40 3.77 21.87
C THR A 42 -12.61 4.03 20.99
N ALA A 43 -13.78 3.74 21.56
CA ALA A 43 -14.95 4.57 21.34
C ALA A 43 -14.65 6.02 21.80
N SER A 44 -15.13 6.98 21.01
CA SER A 44 -15.29 8.41 21.29
C SER A 44 -14.12 9.36 20.92
N ARG A 45 -14.36 10.18 19.89
CA ARG A 45 -15.12 11.43 20.10
C ARG A 45 -16.30 11.52 19.13
N ALA A 46 -17.49 11.25 19.67
CA ALA A 46 -18.76 11.42 18.98
C ALA A 46 -18.98 12.87 18.53
N VAL A 47 -19.47 13.02 17.30
CA VAL A 47 -20.79 13.63 17.09
C VAL A 47 -21.64 12.56 16.40
N ASP A 48 -22.88 12.47 16.86
CA ASP A 48 -23.86 11.39 16.70
C ASP A 48 -23.79 10.55 15.41
N ASP A 49 -23.93 9.23 15.61
CA ASP A 49 -24.48 8.23 14.67
C ASP A 49 -23.58 7.42 13.73
N ASP A 50 -22.27 7.26 14.01
CA ASP A 50 -21.48 6.21 13.31
C ASP A 50 -20.36 5.69 14.22
N ASP A 51 -20.41 4.42 14.64
CA ASP A 51 -19.27 3.67 15.15
C ASP A 51 -18.81 2.74 14.02
N PRO A 52 -17.75 3.05 13.27
CA PRO A 52 -17.19 2.09 12.35
C PRO A 52 -16.15 1.29 13.11
N GLU A 53 -16.55 0.06 13.38
CA GLU A 53 -15.66 -1.03 13.72
C GLU A 53 -14.54 -1.08 12.68
N HIS A 54 -13.32 -1.14 13.16
CA HIS A 54 -12.17 -1.29 12.30
C HIS A 54 -12.24 -2.60 11.49
N PRO A 55 -12.15 -2.55 10.15
CA PRO A 55 -12.05 -3.75 9.31
C PRO A 55 -10.64 -4.39 9.43
N ALA A 56 -10.31 -4.88 10.63
CA ALA A 56 -9.11 -5.68 10.84
C ALA A 56 -9.45 -7.15 10.64
N ALA A 57 -8.60 -7.87 9.91
CA ALA A 57 -8.62 -9.31 10.04
C ALA A 57 -8.23 -9.68 11.47
N THR A 58 -8.89 -10.67 12.08
CA THR A 58 -8.65 -11.06 13.48
C THR A 58 -7.17 -11.34 13.79
N TRP A 59 -6.39 -11.77 12.79
CA TRP A 59 -4.96 -12.05 12.95
C TRP A 59 -4.09 -10.80 13.07
N GLU A 60 -4.54 -9.63 12.58
CA GLU A 60 -3.81 -8.36 12.61
C GLU A 60 -3.58 -7.84 14.04
N ASN A 61 -4.34 -8.35 15.02
CA ASN A 61 -4.24 -7.99 16.44
C ASN A 61 -3.43 -9.03 17.25
N ASN A 62 -2.99 -10.12 16.64
CA ASN A 62 -2.30 -11.18 17.38
C ASN A 62 -0.94 -10.73 17.89
N ILE A 63 -0.79 -10.70 19.21
CA ILE A 63 0.48 -10.53 19.91
C ILE A 63 0.98 -11.92 20.29
N VAL A 64 2.01 -12.42 19.60
CA VAL A 64 2.58 -13.75 19.88
C VAL A 64 3.87 -13.64 20.66
N THR A 65 4.63 -12.57 20.44
CA THR A 65 5.82 -12.25 21.23
C THR A 65 5.75 -10.83 21.75
N LEU A 66 6.32 -10.62 22.93
CA LEU A 66 6.46 -9.30 23.55
C LEU A 66 7.93 -9.06 23.88
N GLN A 67 8.44 -7.88 23.56
CA GLN A 67 9.79 -7.44 23.87
C GLN A 67 9.70 -6.33 24.90
N VAL A 68 10.37 -6.50 26.03
CA VAL A 68 10.44 -5.50 27.11
C VAL A 68 11.81 -4.87 27.09
N PHE A 69 11.84 -3.54 27.05
CA PHE A 69 13.07 -2.75 27.06
C PHE A 69 13.11 -1.91 28.33
N ILE A 70 14.22 -1.98 29.04
CA ILE A 70 14.41 -1.27 30.31
C ILE A 70 15.58 -0.31 30.14
N LYS A 71 15.29 0.98 30.26
CA LYS A 71 16.28 2.05 30.21
C LYS A 71 16.52 2.62 31.60
N HIS A 72 17.77 2.64 32.03
CA HIS A 72 18.18 3.26 33.27
C HIS A 72 18.26 4.79 33.16
N ALA A 73 18.16 5.48 34.28
CA ALA A 73 18.26 6.94 34.34
C ALA A 73 19.61 7.49 33.86
N ASP A 74 20.67 6.68 33.87
CA ASP A 74 22.00 7.03 33.37
C ASP A 74 22.15 6.90 31.83
N GLY A 75 21.09 6.42 31.15
CA GLY A 75 21.07 6.23 29.70
C GLY A 75 21.39 4.81 29.25
N THR A 76 21.84 3.93 30.15
CA THR A 76 22.16 2.54 29.80
C THR A 76 20.90 1.69 29.61
N TRP A 77 21.02 0.64 28.80
CA TRP A 77 19.95 -0.29 28.50
C TRP A 77 20.27 -1.67 29.07
N GLU A 78 19.25 -2.34 29.59
CA GLU A 78 19.29 -3.80 29.77
C GLU A 78 19.18 -4.50 28.40
N GLU A 79 19.66 -5.73 28.33
CA GLU A 79 19.39 -6.59 27.17
C GLU A 79 17.86 -6.77 27.01
N PRO A 80 17.32 -6.63 25.77
CA PRO A 80 15.88 -6.78 25.55
C PRO A 80 15.37 -8.15 26.02
N ILE A 81 14.28 -8.14 26.80
CA ILE A 81 13.67 -9.35 27.33
C ILE A 81 12.62 -9.85 26.34
N TYR A 82 12.75 -11.09 25.88
CA TYR A 82 11.84 -11.70 24.90
C TYR A 82 10.88 -12.65 25.59
N LEU A 83 9.60 -12.33 25.51
CA LEU A 83 8.49 -13.07 26.07
C LEU A 83 7.71 -13.75 24.95
N TRP A 84 7.24 -14.96 25.24
CA TRP A 84 6.51 -15.84 24.33
C TRP A 84 5.17 -16.24 24.95
N ASP A 85 4.29 -16.84 24.16
CA ASP A 85 3.00 -17.36 24.61
C ASP A 85 2.14 -16.30 25.33
N ILE A 86 2.10 -15.10 24.76
CA ILE A 86 1.34 -13.98 25.31
C ILE A 86 -0.15 -14.30 25.27
N THR A 87 -0.78 -14.33 26.45
CA THR A 87 -2.20 -14.70 26.61
C THR A 87 -3.15 -13.50 26.71
N GLY A 88 -2.61 -12.28 26.76
CA GLY A 88 -3.36 -11.03 26.85
C GLY A 88 -2.70 -10.02 27.77
N SER A 89 -3.45 -8.96 28.10
CA SER A 89 -3.07 -7.94 29.07
C SER A 89 -4.03 -7.97 30.28
N PRO A 90 -3.55 -7.74 31.53
CA PRO A 90 -2.17 -7.52 31.93
C PRO A 90 -1.30 -8.78 31.80
N TYR A 91 0.01 -8.59 31.67
CA TYR A 91 1.01 -9.67 31.62
C TYR A 91 2.12 -9.43 32.65
N THR A 92 2.39 -10.41 33.52
CA THR A 92 3.41 -10.30 34.58
C THR A 92 4.69 -11.00 34.17
N VAL A 93 5.81 -10.30 34.34
CA VAL A 93 7.17 -10.77 34.05
C VAL A 93 7.95 -10.90 35.34
N GLU A 94 8.68 -12.00 35.50
CA GLU A 94 9.62 -12.21 36.61
C GLU A 94 11.04 -11.82 36.15
N LEU A 95 11.71 -10.98 36.94
CA LEU A 95 13.04 -10.44 36.69
C LEU A 95 13.98 -10.82 37.84
N ASP A 96 15.28 -10.98 37.54
CA ASP A 96 16.30 -11.31 38.54
C ASP A 96 16.75 -10.04 39.28
N ASP A 97 16.27 -9.85 40.51
CA ASP A 97 16.60 -8.78 41.48
C ASP A 97 16.90 -7.39 40.87
N LEU A 98 16.06 -6.97 39.91
CA LEU A 98 16.25 -5.71 39.20
C LEU A 98 15.42 -4.59 39.85
N ASP A 99 16.08 -3.52 40.30
CA ASP A 99 15.40 -2.32 40.80
C ASP A 99 14.91 -1.44 39.64
N LEU A 100 13.60 -1.30 39.52
CA LEU A 100 12.95 -0.53 38.46
C LEU A 100 12.61 0.93 38.86
N THR A 101 12.95 1.37 40.07
CA THR A 101 12.53 2.69 40.61
C THR A 101 13.04 3.88 39.79
N GLN A 102 14.22 3.77 39.19
CA GLN A 102 14.84 4.80 38.36
C GLN A 102 14.95 4.36 36.89
N THR A 103 13.96 3.61 36.42
CA THR A 103 13.93 3.10 35.04
C THR A 103 12.75 3.65 34.24
N THR A 104 12.87 3.57 32.92
CA THR A 104 11.78 3.75 31.96
C THR A 104 11.63 2.47 31.15
N VAL A 105 10.42 1.92 31.12
CA VAL A 105 10.09 0.68 30.42
C VAL A 105 9.41 1.01 29.09
N TYR A 106 9.76 0.27 28.04
CA TYR A 106 9.12 0.28 26.73
C TYR A 106 8.70 -1.13 26.36
N VAL A 107 7.69 -1.24 25.51
CA VAL A 107 7.14 -2.52 25.07
C VAL A 107 6.98 -2.52 23.55
N GLY A 108 7.55 -3.55 22.92
CA GLY A 108 7.32 -3.91 21.52
C GLY A 108 6.61 -5.24 21.43
N ALA A 109 5.88 -5.47 20.33
CA ALA A 109 5.23 -6.74 20.05
C ALA A 109 5.67 -7.28 18.68
N ASN A 110 5.82 -8.60 18.61
CA ASN A 110 6.18 -9.35 17.42
C ASN A 110 7.51 -8.92 16.77
N LEU A 111 8.37 -8.14 17.42
CA LEU A 111 9.60 -7.63 16.80
C LEU A 111 10.59 -8.75 16.49
N THR A 112 11.37 -8.57 15.42
CA THR A 112 12.58 -9.38 15.21
C THR A 112 13.69 -8.92 16.16
N MET A 113 14.70 -9.76 16.37
CA MET A 113 15.88 -9.38 17.15
C MET A 113 16.58 -8.15 16.55
N ALA A 114 16.67 -8.07 15.22
CA ALA A 114 17.29 -6.92 14.54
C ALA A 114 16.50 -5.62 14.77
N GLN A 115 15.17 -5.68 14.80
CA GLN A 115 14.30 -4.54 15.11
C GLN A 115 14.46 -4.10 16.56
N ALA A 116 14.44 -5.04 17.51
CA ALA A 116 14.67 -4.73 18.91
C ALA A 116 16.05 -4.09 19.15
N GLN A 117 17.07 -4.58 18.46
CA GLN A 117 18.43 -4.02 18.52
C GLN A 117 18.52 -2.63 17.89
N ALA A 118 17.81 -2.38 16.78
CA ALA A 118 17.75 -1.04 16.17
C ALA A 118 17.13 -0.01 17.15
N PHE A 119 16.10 -0.39 17.92
CA PHE A 119 15.50 0.51 18.90
C PHE A 119 16.47 0.92 20.02
N ILE A 120 17.20 -0.03 20.64
CA ILE A 120 18.14 0.33 21.72
C ILE A 120 19.34 1.16 21.22
N GLN A 121 19.65 1.09 19.92
CA GLN A 121 20.70 1.89 19.27
C GLN A 121 20.20 3.27 18.82
N GLN A 122 18.89 3.55 18.88
CA GLN A 122 18.22 4.74 18.36
C GLN A 122 18.68 6.08 19.00
N GLU A 123 19.50 6.05 20.06
CA GLU A 123 20.09 7.26 20.67
C GLU A 123 21.29 7.84 19.89
N THR A 124 21.68 7.18 18.80
CA THR A 124 22.58 7.75 17.79
C THR A 124 21.72 8.35 16.68
N ASP A 125 22.05 9.55 16.19
CA ASP A 125 21.24 10.34 15.25
C ASP A 125 20.88 9.62 13.91
N ASP A 126 21.42 8.42 13.65
CA ASP A 126 21.23 7.62 12.42
C ASP A 126 20.56 6.23 12.62
N ALA A 127 20.15 5.86 13.83
CA ALA A 127 19.76 4.46 14.13
C ALA A 127 18.29 4.13 13.78
N ALA A 128 17.93 4.32 12.52
CA ALA A 128 16.72 3.76 11.92
C ALA A 128 16.92 2.28 11.55
N TYR A 129 15.85 1.49 11.66
CA TYR A 129 15.86 0.12 11.15
C TYR A 129 15.80 0.14 9.63
N THR A 130 16.79 -0.47 8.96
CA THR A 130 16.82 -0.65 7.51
C THR A 130 16.20 -1.99 7.15
N PHE A 131 15.26 -2.00 6.21
CA PHE A 131 14.62 -3.22 5.74
C PHE A 131 15.62 -4.12 5.00
N THR A 132 15.51 -5.42 5.24
CA THR A 132 16.43 -6.46 4.77
C THR A 132 16.18 -6.87 3.32
N ASN A 133 14.95 -6.68 2.83
CA ASN A 133 14.57 -6.94 1.45
C ASN A 133 14.66 -5.69 0.58
N ASN A 134 14.94 -5.86 -0.70
CA ASN A 134 15.11 -4.77 -1.69
C ASN A 134 14.01 -4.75 -2.76
N VAL A 135 12.91 -5.49 -2.56
CA VAL A 135 11.79 -5.63 -3.50
C VAL A 135 10.47 -5.31 -2.80
N PHE A 136 9.32 -5.38 -3.48
CA PHE A 136 7.97 -5.19 -2.89
C PHE A 136 7.70 -6.03 -1.62
N ASP A 137 8.50 -7.08 -1.38
CA ASP A 137 8.61 -7.83 -0.13
C ASP A 137 9.14 -7.02 1.08
N LEU A 138 9.46 -5.72 0.93
CA LEU A 138 9.84 -4.82 2.04
C LEU A 138 8.86 -4.85 3.22
N VAL A 139 7.59 -5.09 2.90
CA VAL A 139 6.47 -5.20 3.82
C VAL A 139 6.57 -6.44 4.73
N THR A 140 7.28 -7.48 4.29
CA THR A 140 7.47 -8.74 5.04
C THR A 140 8.32 -8.57 6.30
N ASP A 141 9.15 -7.53 6.35
CA ASP A 141 9.95 -7.21 7.54
C ASP A 141 9.07 -6.79 8.71
N LEU A 142 7.94 -6.13 8.46
CA LEU A 142 7.06 -5.57 9.50
C LEU A 142 5.71 -6.28 9.63
N SER A 143 5.27 -7.02 8.62
CA SER A 143 3.96 -7.70 8.60
C SER A 143 4.04 -9.01 7.82
N PRO A 144 3.19 -10.02 8.10
CA PRO A 144 3.10 -11.19 7.22
C PRO A 144 2.65 -10.75 5.81
N TYR A 145 3.10 -11.51 4.80
CA TYR A 145 2.91 -11.27 3.36
C TYR A 145 1.63 -10.52 2.96
N SER A 146 1.77 -9.53 2.08
CA SER A 146 0.68 -8.93 1.31
C SER A 146 0.31 -9.73 0.05
N THR A 147 0.82 -10.96 -0.10
CA THR A 147 0.67 -11.81 -1.30
C THR A 147 0.21 -13.23 -0.91
N GLU A 148 -0.71 -13.82 -1.70
CA GLU A 148 -1.39 -15.10 -1.41
C GLU A 148 -0.49 -16.35 -1.36
N ASN A 149 0.83 -16.22 -1.37
CA ASN A 149 1.73 -17.38 -1.40
C ASN A 149 2.10 -17.82 0.04
N SER A 150 1.26 -18.69 0.60
CA SER A 150 1.31 -19.21 1.99
C SER A 150 2.56 -20.04 2.35
N ASP A 151 3.48 -20.24 1.42
CA ASP A 151 4.52 -21.28 1.54
C ASP A 151 5.90 -20.74 2.00
N LEU A 152 6.03 -19.43 2.24
CA LEU A 152 7.26 -18.83 2.76
C LEU A 152 7.25 -18.77 4.29
N THR A 153 8.25 -19.43 4.89
CA THR A 153 8.46 -19.49 6.34
C THR A 153 9.19 -18.23 6.81
N GLY A 154 8.44 -17.17 7.11
CA GLY A 154 8.98 -15.92 7.66
C GLY A 154 7.85 -15.03 8.14
N ARG A 155 7.91 -14.63 9.42
CA ARG A 155 7.00 -13.71 10.16
C ARG A 155 5.49 -13.85 9.92
N ARG A 156 4.74 -14.28 10.95
CA ARG A 156 3.27 -14.45 10.89
C ARG A 156 2.43 -13.30 11.44
N HIS A 157 3.04 -12.28 12.05
CA HIS A 157 2.32 -11.24 12.81
C HIS A 157 2.94 -9.84 12.65
N ILE A 158 2.10 -8.81 12.80
CA ILE A 158 2.49 -7.40 12.57
C ILE A 158 3.33 -6.89 13.73
N ALA A 159 4.45 -6.23 13.41
CA ALA A 159 5.27 -5.50 14.37
C ALA A 159 4.46 -4.37 15.00
N MET A 160 4.51 -4.26 16.33
CA MET A 160 3.91 -3.12 17.03
C MET A 160 4.89 -2.56 18.06
N PHE A 161 4.75 -1.29 18.39
CA PHE A 161 5.57 -0.64 19.42
C PHE A 161 4.79 0.40 20.20
N CYS A 162 5.18 0.59 21.46
CA CYS A 162 4.57 1.61 22.30
C CYS A 162 4.90 3.03 21.82
N THR A 163 3.99 3.98 22.02
CA THR A 163 4.20 5.39 21.64
C THR A 163 5.04 6.19 22.62
N LYS A 164 5.30 5.66 23.82
CA LYS A 164 6.15 6.28 24.85
C LYS A 164 6.62 5.28 25.89
N GLY A 165 7.73 5.61 26.53
CA GLY A 165 8.20 4.89 27.72
C GLY A 165 7.38 5.23 28.97
N ILE A 166 7.27 4.28 29.88
CA ILE A 166 6.52 4.41 31.13
C ILE A 166 7.43 4.09 32.32
N LYS A 167 7.41 4.95 33.34
CA LYS A 167 8.08 4.69 34.61
C LYS A 167 7.23 3.72 35.44
N PRO A 168 7.76 2.54 35.84
CA PRO A 168 7.03 1.62 36.68
C PRO A 168 6.74 2.22 38.07
N LYS A 169 5.64 1.80 38.69
CA LYS A 169 5.26 2.18 40.06
C LYS A 169 5.22 0.96 40.94
N VAL A 170 5.76 1.07 42.15
CA VAL A 170 5.65 0.02 43.17
C VAL A 170 4.19 -0.09 43.62
N THR A 171 3.64 -1.30 43.61
CA THR A 171 2.22 -1.55 43.93
C THR A 171 1.99 -1.97 45.38
N GLU A 172 2.89 -2.77 45.96
CA GLU A 172 2.87 -3.11 47.38
C GLU A 172 4.31 -3.23 47.92
N THR A 173 4.58 -2.58 49.06
CA THR A 173 5.65 -2.99 49.98
C THR A 173 4.92 -3.65 51.14
N SER A 174 5.04 -4.97 51.30
CA SER A 174 4.50 -5.63 52.48
C SER A 174 5.10 -5.00 53.74
N GLU A 175 4.25 -4.64 54.72
CA GLU A 175 4.70 -4.23 56.06
C GLU A 175 5.11 -5.45 56.92
N ASP A 176 4.91 -6.66 56.40
CA ASP A 176 5.27 -7.92 57.04
C ASP A 176 6.67 -8.37 56.57
N GLU A 177 7.55 -8.67 57.53
CA GLU A 177 8.97 -9.07 57.36
C GLU A 177 9.17 -10.44 56.65
N GLU A 178 8.21 -10.94 55.87
CA GLU A 178 8.38 -12.12 55.01
C GLU A 178 8.79 -11.73 53.58
N ALA A 179 9.73 -12.49 53.03
CA ALA A 179 10.41 -12.24 51.76
C ALA A 179 9.49 -12.31 50.53
N THR A 180 8.67 -11.28 50.30
CA THR A 180 7.84 -11.11 49.11
C THR A 180 8.61 -10.41 47.99
N PRO A 181 8.51 -10.87 46.72
CA PRO A 181 9.05 -10.15 45.57
C PRO A 181 8.60 -8.68 45.55
N ILE A 182 9.47 -7.76 45.12
CA ILE A 182 9.04 -6.37 44.89
C ILE A 182 8.17 -6.33 43.63
N GLU A 183 6.97 -5.79 43.75
CA GLU A 183 6.04 -5.68 42.63
C GLU A 183 6.00 -4.27 42.04
N TYR A 184 6.21 -4.20 40.73
CA TYR A 184 6.03 -2.99 39.93
C TYR A 184 4.89 -3.17 38.93
N THR A 185 4.16 -2.11 38.68
CA THR A 185 3.17 -2.03 37.61
C THR A 185 3.46 -0.86 36.69
N THR A 186 3.29 -1.05 35.38
CA THR A 186 3.30 0.06 34.42
C THR A 186 1.89 0.61 34.24
N GLY A 187 1.78 1.89 33.87
CA GLY A 187 0.58 2.39 33.19
C GLY A 187 0.36 1.68 31.85
N PRO A 188 -0.78 1.94 31.17
CA PRO A 188 -1.10 1.29 29.91
C PRO A 188 -0.15 1.76 28.79
N PHE A 189 0.46 0.81 28.09
CA PHE A 189 1.14 1.04 26.82
C PHE A 189 0.12 0.96 25.68
N ASN A 190 0.10 1.99 24.83
CA ASN A 190 -0.65 1.96 23.57
C ASN A 190 0.31 1.49 22.47
N LEU A 191 0.05 0.32 21.88
CA LEU A 191 0.87 -0.26 20.82
C LEU A 191 0.34 0.18 19.45
N LYS A 192 1.18 0.85 18.66
CA LYS A 192 0.91 1.13 17.24
C LYS A 192 1.54 0.07 16.37
N ARG A 193 0.83 -0.40 15.34
CA ARG A 193 1.46 -1.15 14.24
C ARG A 193 2.52 -0.29 13.56
N LEU A 194 3.59 -0.93 13.12
CA LEU A 194 4.69 -0.26 12.38
C LEU A 194 4.37 -0.07 10.89
N VAL A 195 3.22 -0.56 10.42
CA VAL A 195 2.76 -0.48 9.03
C VAL A 195 1.46 0.31 8.93
N ALA A 196 1.25 0.92 7.77
CA ALA A 196 -0.06 1.29 7.25
C ALA A 196 -0.62 0.18 6.36
N LYS A 197 -1.92 0.22 6.04
CA LYS A 197 -2.58 -0.63 5.04
C LYS A 197 -3.25 0.25 3.99
N ILE A 198 -3.20 -0.14 2.71
CA ILE A 198 -3.81 0.58 1.59
C ILE A 198 -4.68 -0.38 0.78
N LEU A 199 -5.96 -0.07 0.62
CA LEU A 199 -6.88 -0.79 -0.26
C LEU A 199 -7.42 0.16 -1.32
N VAL A 200 -7.50 -0.30 -2.57
CA VAL A 200 -8.22 0.39 -3.63
C VAL A 200 -9.51 -0.33 -3.97
N THR A 201 -10.59 0.43 -4.01
CA THR A 201 -11.94 0.01 -4.38
C THR A 201 -12.42 0.79 -5.59
N CYS A 202 -13.44 0.29 -6.28
CA CYS A 202 -14.09 0.99 -7.38
C CYS A 202 -15.60 1.07 -7.17
N LYS A 203 -16.16 2.27 -7.35
CA LYS A 203 -17.60 2.42 -7.57
C LYS A 203 -17.99 1.67 -8.84
N THR A 204 -19.10 0.92 -8.76
CA THR A 204 -19.65 0.23 -9.92
C THR A 204 -21.04 0.76 -10.28
N ASP A 205 -21.43 0.59 -11.54
CA ASP A 205 -22.76 0.93 -12.07
C ASP A 205 -23.83 -0.15 -11.80
N GLY A 206 -23.51 -1.18 -11.01
CA GLY A 206 -24.37 -2.34 -10.77
C GLY A 206 -24.25 -3.47 -11.82
N ASN A 207 -23.64 -3.20 -12.98
CA ASN A 207 -23.35 -4.20 -14.03
C ASN A 207 -21.88 -4.65 -14.02
N GLY A 208 -21.11 -4.25 -13.00
CA GLY A 208 -19.69 -4.57 -12.86
C GLY A 208 -18.76 -3.62 -13.62
N TYR A 209 -19.27 -2.48 -14.11
CA TYR A 209 -18.45 -1.46 -14.77
C TYR A 209 -18.14 -0.30 -13.84
N VAL A 210 -16.93 0.22 -13.95
CA VAL A 210 -16.55 1.49 -13.32
C VAL A 210 -17.01 2.62 -14.23
N PRO A 211 -17.70 3.65 -13.70
CA PRO A 211 -18.18 4.76 -14.51
C PRO A 211 -17.07 5.45 -15.31
N VAL A 212 -17.33 5.67 -16.59
CA VAL A 212 -16.48 6.46 -17.48
C VAL A 212 -17.27 7.71 -17.85
N SER A 213 -16.77 8.90 -17.51
CA SER A 213 -17.45 10.14 -17.88
C SER A 213 -16.49 11.31 -17.94
N ASN A 214 -16.53 12.06 -19.04
CA ASN A 214 -15.94 13.38 -19.11
C ASN A 214 -17.04 14.40 -19.40
N LYS A 215 -17.33 15.32 -18.46
CA LYS A 215 -18.32 16.38 -18.70
C LYS A 215 -17.93 17.32 -19.85
N ASN A 216 -16.67 17.30 -20.28
CA ASN A 216 -16.08 18.26 -21.23
C ASN A 216 -15.40 17.61 -22.45
N ALA A 217 -15.38 16.28 -22.61
CA ALA A 217 -14.78 15.62 -23.78
C ALA A 217 -15.81 14.76 -24.53
N GLU A 218 -16.18 15.22 -25.73
CA GLU A 218 -17.25 14.65 -26.57
C GLU A 218 -16.95 13.23 -27.11
N ASN A 219 -15.74 12.68 -26.87
CA ASN A 219 -15.28 11.43 -27.50
C ASN A 219 -14.81 10.34 -26.53
N PHE A 220 -14.84 10.57 -25.21
CA PHE A 220 -14.36 9.58 -24.23
C PHE A 220 -15.50 8.76 -23.62
N GLU A 221 -16.07 7.89 -24.47
CA GLU A 221 -17.06 6.89 -24.07
C GLU A 221 -16.51 5.49 -24.28
N GLY A 222 -16.84 4.58 -23.37
CA GLY A 222 -16.36 3.21 -23.40
C GLY A 222 -16.62 2.49 -22.09
N TRP A 223 -15.91 1.38 -21.90
CA TRP A 223 -16.12 0.48 -20.79
C TRP A 223 -14.81 0.19 -20.05
N ILE A 224 -14.91 0.18 -18.73
CA ILE A 224 -13.88 -0.32 -17.81
C ILE A 224 -14.57 -1.29 -16.85
N ARG A 225 -14.20 -2.56 -16.90
CA ARG A 225 -14.72 -3.56 -15.95
C ARG A 225 -14.00 -3.39 -14.62
N GLN A 226 -14.71 -3.50 -13.51
CA GLN A 226 -14.09 -3.44 -12.18
C GLN A 226 -13.03 -4.56 -12.01
N SER A 227 -13.28 -5.74 -12.58
CA SER A 227 -12.33 -6.86 -12.61
C SER A 227 -11.04 -6.56 -13.37
N ASP A 228 -11.07 -5.58 -14.28
CA ASP A 228 -9.93 -5.16 -15.10
C ASP A 228 -9.28 -3.89 -14.52
N VAL A 229 -9.54 -3.54 -13.26
CA VAL A 229 -8.84 -2.49 -12.52
C VAL A 229 -7.96 -3.12 -11.44
N LYS A 230 -6.66 -2.85 -11.54
CA LYS A 230 -5.63 -3.32 -10.61
C LYS A 230 -4.84 -2.14 -10.05
N TYR A 231 -4.17 -2.34 -8.91
CA TYR A 231 -3.35 -1.32 -8.29
C TYR A 231 -2.10 -1.87 -7.63
N LEU A 232 -1.13 -1.00 -7.39
CA LEU A 232 -0.02 -1.25 -6.48
C LEU A 232 0.39 0.03 -5.75
N VAL A 233 1.18 -0.11 -4.69
CA VAL A 233 1.72 1.02 -3.92
C VAL A 233 3.21 1.19 -4.21
N ASN A 234 3.61 2.40 -4.59
CA ASN A 234 4.98 2.79 -4.91
C ASN A 234 5.46 3.91 -3.98
N GLY A 235 6.76 4.19 -4.03
CA GLY A 235 7.39 5.21 -3.19
C GLY A 235 7.42 4.80 -1.73
N LEU A 236 7.87 3.57 -1.48
CA LEU A 236 7.91 2.98 -0.13
C LEU A 236 9.27 3.24 0.51
N ASN A 237 9.27 3.67 1.77
CA ASN A 237 10.48 3.82 2.56
C ASN A 237 11.24 2.50 2.71
N ARG A 238 12.58 2.57 2.73
CA ARG A 238 13.46 1.42 3.04
C ARG A 238 13.98 1.41 4.47
N LYS A 239 13.67 2.47 5.24
CA LYS A 239 14.01 2.60 6.66
C LYS A 239 12.81 3.06 7.47
N THR A 240 12.74 2.65 8.73
CA THR A 240 11.75 3.14 9.70
C THR A 240 12.36 3.26 11.09
N PHE A 241 11.89 4.21 11.88
CA PHE A 241 12.06 4.15 13.32
C PHE A 241 11.15 3.07 13.93
N ILE A 242 11.64 2.34 14.93
CA ILE A 242 10.86 1.30 15.61
C ILE A 242 9.78 1.94 16.48
N MET A 243 10.19 2.90 17.33
CA MET A 243 9.28 3.81 18.01
C MET A 243 9.07 5.05 17.14
N GLN A 244 7.81 5.43 16.90
CA GLN A 244 7.46 6.64 16.14
C GLN A 244 8.09 7.87 16.83
N GLN A 245 8.78 8.68 16.03
CA GLN A 245 9.45 9.89 16.50
C GLN A 245 8.58 11.11 16.18
N ILE A 246 8.45 12.03 17.13
CA ILE A 246 7.65 13.25 16.98
C ILE A 246 8.51 14.48 17.25
N ASN A 247 8.55 15.42 16.31
CA ASN A 247 9.17 16.72 16.47
C ASN A 247 8.23 17.65 17.27
N SER A 248 8.55 17.85 18.55
CA SER A 248 7.80 18.71 19.47
C SER A 248 7.89 20.21 19.18
N GLU A 249 8.76 20.63 18.27
CA GLU A 249 8.93 22.04 17.90
C GLU A 249 7.96 22.49 16.78
N VAL A 250 7.29 21.55 16.12
CA VAL A 250 6.29 21.83 15.08
C VAL A 250 4.98 22.26 15.74
N SER A 251 4.46 23.43 15.35
CA SER A 251 3.19 23.96 15.90
C SER A 251 2.00 23.04 15.64
N GLU A 252 0.96 23.05 16.49
CA GLU A 252 -0.29 22.27 16.28
C GLU A 252 -0.91 22.50 14.88
N ALA A 253 -0.76 23.70 14.32
CA ALA A 253 -1.24 24.04 12.97
C ALA A 253 -0.48 23.31 11.83
N GLN A 254 0.67 22.72 12.14
CA GLN A 254 1.50 21.92 11.25
C GLN A 254 1.67 20.49 11.77
N ALA A 255 0.75 20.00 12.63
CA ALA A 255 0.80 18.66 13.19
C ALA A 255 0.98 17.56 12.12
N TYR A 256 0.57 17.82 10.88
CA TYR A 256 0.82 16.98 9.70
C TYR A 256 2.31 16.64 9.47
N ALA A 257 3.24 17.51 9.86
CA ALA A 257 4.69 17.36 9.65
C ALA A 257 5.46 17.08 10.94
N ASN A 258 4.77 16.70 12.03
CA ASN A 258 5.44 16.45 13.31
C ASN A 258 6.03 15.04 13.40
N VAL A 259 5.63 14.09 12.54
CA VAL A 259 6.25 12.77 12.49
C VAL A 259 7.61 12.89 11.83
N VAL A 260 8.65 12.40 12.51
CA VAL A 260 10.02 12.40 11.99
C VAL A 260 10.27 11.10 11.26
N ASP A 261 10.60 11.22 9.99
CA ASP A 261 10.93 10.09 9.11
C ASP A 261 12.44 10.00 8.89
N PRO A 262 13.04 8.79 8.93
CA PRO A 262 14.46 8.62 8.65
C PRO A 262 14.83 8.79 7.17
N ASN A 263 13.84 8.95 6.28
CA ASN A 263 13.99 9.18 4.85
C ASN A 263 13.49 10.58 4.45
N ASN A 264 13.50 11.55 5.37
CA ASN A 264 12.88 12.87 5.20
C ASN A 264 13.57 13.82 4.18
N GLU A 265 14.80 13.53 3.74
CA GLU A 265 15.53 14.39 2.79
C GLU A 265 15.11 14.14 1.34
N LEU A 266 14.02 14.79 0.92
CA LEU A 266 13.63 14.82 -0.49
C LEU A 266 14.70 15.53 -1.33
N SER A 267 15.34 14.81 -2.25
CA SER A 267 16.47 15.35 -3.03
C SER A 267 16.38 14.96 -4.49
N VAL A 268 16.53 15.98 -5.35
CA VAL A 268 16.50 15.90 -6.83
C VAL A 268 17.65 15.04 -7.39
N THR A 269 18.77 14.95 -6.66
CA THR A 269 19.93 14.14 -7.07
C THR A 269 19.83 12.67 -6.66
N ASN A 270 18.81 12.31 -5.88
CA ASN A 270 18.68 11.01 -5.22
C ASN A 270 17.64 10.08 -5.89
N ALA A 271 17.28 10.31 -7.15
CA ALA A 271 16.35 9.45 -7.90
C ALA A 271 16.83 7.98 -8.06
N ASN A 272 18.08 7.67 -7.71
CA ASN A 272 18.68 6.33 -7.71
C ASN A 272 18.99 5.80 -6.29
N ASN A 273 18.41 6.38 -5.24
CA ASN A 273 18.88 6.13 -3.88
C ASN A 273 18.29 4.85 -3.27
N ASP A 274 19.12 4.14 -2.50
CA ASP A 274 18.79 2.90 -1.78
C ASP A 274 17.78 3.08 -0.64
N ASP A 275 17.23 4.29 -0.48
CA ASP A 275 16.34 4.66 0.62
C ASP A 275 14.86 4.48 0.29
N PHE A 276 14.50 4.34 -0.99
CA PHE A 276 13.12 4.14 -1.43
C PHE A 276 12.98 2.98 -2.40
N TYR A 277 11.81 2.36 -2.40
CA TYR A 277 11.42 1.38 -3.38
C TYR A 277 10.39 1.95 -4.34
N PHE A 278 10.69 1.81 -5.63
CA PHE A 278 9.86 2.26 -6.73
C PHE A 278 9.92 1.23 -7.85
N GLN A 279 8.74 0.79 -8.32
CA GLN A 279 8.61 -0.13 -9.44
C GLN A 279 7.86 0.57 -10.58
N PRO A 280 8.49 0.78 -11.76
CA PRO A 280 7.75 1.22 -12.93
C PRO A 280 6.79 0.11 -13.38
N ILE A 281 5.55 0.47 -13.75
CA ILE A 281 4.47 -0.47 -14.08
C ILE A 281 4.17 -0.49 -15.58
N GLU A 282 4.76 0.45 -16.33
CA GLU A 282 4.50 0.65 -17.74
C GLU A 282 4.79 -0.64 -18.53
N GLY A 283 3.73 -1.23 -19.09
CA GLY A 283 3.82 -2.43 -19.91
C GLY A 283 3.71 -3.75 -19.14
N GLU A 284 3.67 -3.72 -17.80
CA GLU A 284 3.61 -4.92 -16.95
C GLU A 284 2.24 -5.11 -16.28
N TYR A 285 1.16 -5.18 -17.07
CA TYR A 285 -0.21 -5.38 -16.54
C TYR A 285 -0.46 -6.77 -15.91
N ASP A 286 0.45 -7.71 -16.13
CA ASP A 286 0.48 -9.04 -15.50
C ASP A 286 1.54 -9.13 -14.40
N SER A 287 1.99 -7.98 -13.89
CA SER A 287 2.92 -7.93 -12.77
C SER A 287 2.34 -8.65 -11.54
N PRO A 288 3.10 -9.54 -10.87
CA PRO A 288 2.65 -10.21 -9.64
C PRO A 288 2.43 -9.23 -8.47
N TYR A 289 2.92 -7.99 -8.62
CA TYR A 289 2.79 -6.92 -7.63
C TYR A 289 1.45 -6.18 -7.74
N LEU A 290 0.74 -6.29 -8.87
CA LEU A 290 -0.58 -5.72 -9.02
C LEU A 290 -1.62 -6.52 -8.23
N ARG A 291 -2.46 -5.81 -7.47
CA ARG A 291 -3.61 -6.34 -6.75
C ARG A 291 -4.89 -5.98 -7.47
N ALA A 292 -5.84 -6.90 -7.49
CA ALA A 292 -7.19 -6.58 -7.94
C ALA A 292 -7.83 -5.56 -6.99
N THR A 293 -8.58 -4.62 -7.54
CA THR A 293 -9.45 -3.76 -6.73
C THR A 293 -10.67 -4.56 -6.25
N LEU A 294 -11.39 -4.02 -5.26
CA LEU A 294 -12.70 -4.53 -4.84
C LEU A 294 -13.82 -3.58 -5.27
N PRO A 295 -15.04 -4.07 -5.51
CA PRO A 295 -16.21 -3.21 -5.61
C PRO A 295 -16.38 -2.40 -4.32
N PHE A 296 -16.65 -1.10 -4.44
CA PHE A 296 -16.93 -0.24 -3.29
C PHE A 296 -18.36 -0.45 -2.78
N ALA A 297 -18.49 -0.71 -1.49
CA ALA A 297 -19.74 -0.89 -0.76
C ALA A 297 -19.66 -0.14 0.57
N GLU A 298 -20.27 1.05 0.62
CA GLU A 298 -20.25 1.94 1.79
C GLU A 298 -20.80 1.27 3.06
N ALA A 299 -21.85 0.46 2.93
CA ALA A 299 -22.45 -0.27 4.04
C ALA A 299 -21.60 -1.45 4.55
N GLU A 300 -20.52 -1.82 3.85
CA GLU A 300 -19.70 -2.99 4.14
C GLU A 300 -18.24 -2.61 4.40
N LEU A 301 -17.96 -1.36 4.79
CA LEU A 301 -16.60 -0.90 5.08
C LEU A 301 -15.89 -1.78 6.12
N SER A 302 -16.61 -2.30 7.11
CA SER A 302 -16.10 -3.22 8.15
C SER A 302 -15.69 -4.61 7.61
N SER A 303 -16.05 -4.94 6.37
CA SER A 303 -15.71 -6.21 5.72
C SER A 303 -14.36 -6.19 4.97
N TYR A 304 -13.82 -4.99 4.69
CA TYR A 304 -12.59 -4.83 3.91
C TYR A 304 -11.34 -5.17 4.72
N THR A 305 -11.06 -6.47 4.82
CA THR A 305 -9.86 -6.94 5.53
C THR A 305 -8.62 -6.97 4.63
N GLU A 306 -8.79 -6.78 3.32
CA GLU A 306 -7.73 -6.81 2.32
C GLU A 306 -6.94 -5.50 2.23
N GLY A 307 -5.79 -5.55 1.56
CA GLY A 307 -4.98 -4.38 1.25
C GLY A 307 -3.49 -4.71 1.16
N ILE A 308 -2.73 -3.70 0.79
CA ILE A 308 -1.28 -3.74 0.72
C ILE A 308 -0.75 -3.01 1.94
N TYR A 309 -0.02 -3.71 2.82
CA TYR A 309 0.68 -3.02 3.90
C TYR A 309 1.86 -2.23 3.35
N CYS A 310 2.23 -1.13 4.00
CA CYS A 310 3.36 -0.30 3.64
C CYS A 310 3.98 0.37 4.88
N PRO A 311 5.26 0.73 4.85
CA PRO A 311 5.87 1.50 5.93
C PRO A 311 5.31 2.92 6.00
N GLU A 312 5.47 3.55 7.17
CA GLU A 312 5.29 5.00 7.32
C GLU A 312 6.23 5.75 6.36
N ASN A 313 5.70 6.79 5.72
CA ASN A 313 6.42 7.74 4.89
C ASN A 313 5.87 9.14 5.14
N THR A 314 6.60 9.96 5.90
CA THR A 314 6.23 11.34 6.22
C THR A 314 7.37 12.29 5.90
N PHE A 315 7.08 13.53 5.53
CA PHE A 315 8.12 14.50 5.17
C PHE A 315 7.67 15.92 5.47
N ALA A 316 8.63 16.77 5.83
CA ALA A 316 8.43 18.19 5.93
C ALA A 316 8.42 18.81 4.53
N LEU A 317 7.48 19.72 4.28
CA LEU A 317 7.40 20.44 3.01
C LEU A 317 8.23 21.71 3.09
N ASP A 318 9.27 21.78 2.26
CA ASP A 318 9.94 23.04 1.94
C ASP A 318 9.32 23.67 0.68
N GLU A 319 9.40 24.99 0.57
CA GLU A 319 8.91 25.77 -0.57
C GLU A 319 9.66 25.48 -1.89
N THR A 320 10.72 24.66 -1.84
CA THR A 320 11.68 24.44 -2.92
C THR A 320 11.56 23.10 -3.66
N ILE A 321 10.59 22.25 -3.32
CA ILE A 321 10.38 20.92 -3.94
C ILE A 321 10.03 21.08 -5.43
N THR A 322 10.70 20.34 -6.32
CA THR A 322 10.47 20.43 -7.79
C THR A 322 10.22 19.05 -8.41
N PHE A 323 9.28 19.00 -9.36
CA PHE A 323 8.61 17.80 -9.85
C PHE A 323 9.51 16.66 -10.41
N GLU A 324 10.66 16.97 -11.02
CA GLU A 324 11.48 15.95 -11.69
C GLU A 324 12.38 15.18 -10.71
N GLY A 325 12.06 13.89 -10.49
CA GLY A 325 12.93 12.94 -9.77
C GLY A 325 12.52 12.58 -8.34
N GLN A 326 11.54 13.29 -7.75
CA GLN A 326 11.12 13.12 -6.36
C GLN A 326 9.85 12.25 -6.19
N GLN A 327 9.14 11.92 -7.28
CA GLN A 327 7.97 11.01 -7.25
C GLN A 327 8.29 9.62 -6.68
N ALA A 328 9.52 9.12 -6.90
CA ALA A 328 9.96 7.84 -6.36
C ALA A 328 10.08 7.84 -4.82
N GLN A 329 10.07 9.02 -4.19
CA GLN A 329 10.25 9.21 -2.75
C GLN A 329 8.92 9.40 -2.02
N ILE A 330 7.83 9.64 -2.75
CA ILE A 330 6.51 9.92 -2.18
C ILE A 330 5.61 8.71 -2.35
N THR A 331 4.96 8.26 -1.29
CA THR A 331 4.07 7.11 -1.39
C THR A 331 2.83 7.45 -2.24
N HIS A 332 2.60 6.64 -3.27
CA HIS A 332 1.50 6.80 -4.19
C HIS A 332 0.98 5.45 -4.65
N VAL A 333 -0.28 5.41 -5.05
CA VAL A 333 -0.93 4.26 -5.65
C VAL A 333 -0.91 4.40 -7.15
N CYS A 334 -0.36 3.41 -7.83
CA CYS A 334 -0.49 3.30 -9.28
C CYS A 334 -1.68 2.40 -9.61
N VAL A 335 -2.51 2.84 -10.55
CA VAL A 335 -3.70 2.12 -11.00
C VAL A 335 -3.51 1.74 -12.47
N ALA A 336 -3.75 0.48 -12.79
CA ALA A 336 -3.85 -0.02 -14.15
C ALA A 336 -5.30 -0.37 -14.44
N ALA A 337 -5.88 0.18 -15.50
CA ALA A 337 -7.24 -0.13 -15.91
C ALA A 337 -7.32 -0.46 -17.40
N LYS A 338 -8.05 -1.51 -17.75
CA LYS A 338 -8.33 -1.86 -19.15
C LYS A 338 -9.54 -1.08 -19.66
N PHE A 339 -9.31 -0.19 -20.62
CA PHE A 339 -10.34 0.58 -21.30
C PHE A 339 -10.68 -0.06 -22.65
N THR A 340 -11.97 -0.18 -22.95
CA THR A 340 -12.47 -0.53 -24.28
C THR A 340 -13.24 0.66 -24.86
N PRO A 341 -12.77 1.28 -25.95
CA PRO A 341 -13.46 2.42 -26.56
C PRO A 341 -14.83 2.04 -27.12
N ARG A 342 -15.81 2.92 -26.94
CA ARG A 342 -17.12 2.82 -27.62
C ARG A 342 -17.05 3.29 -29.06
N ASN A 343 -16.40 4.42 -29.27
CA ASN A 343 -16.25 5.04 -30.59
C ASN A 343 -14.92 4.60 -31.21
N LEU A 344 -14.98 3.94 -32.37
CA LEU A 344 -13.82 3.40 -33.08
C LEU A 344 -13.80 3.85 -34.54
N GLN A 345 -12.61 4.16 -35.03
CA GLN A 345 -12.29 4.26 -36.44
C GLN A 345 -11.91 2.87 -36.95
N VAL A 346 -12.63 2.39 -37.95
CA VAL A 346 -12.58 1.00 -38.44
C VAL A 346 -12.38 1.00 -39.95
N GLU A 347 -11.50 0.13 -40.45
CA GLU A 347 -11.32 -0.06 -41.89
C GLU A 347 -12.52 -0.79 -42.52
N TYR A 348 -13.11 -0.26 -43.60
CA TYR A 348 -14.36 -0.80 -44.18
C TYR A 348 -14.29 -2.30 -44.54
N ASP A 349 -13.15 -2.76 -45.06
CA ASP A 349 -13.02 -4.17 -45.42
C ASP A 349 -13.04 -5.12 -44.20
N LEU A 350 -12.95 -4.60 -42.97
CA LEU A 350 -13.08 -5.41 -41.76
C LEU A 350 -14.46 -6.03 -41.65
N PHE A 351 -15.53 -5.34 -42.07
CA PHE A 351 -16.89 -5.88 -42.04
C PHE A 351 -17.01 -7.14 -42.91
N ASN A 352 -16.37 -7.16 -44.08
CA ASN A 352 -16.33 -8.35 -44.94
C ASN A 352 -15.58 -9.50 -44.26
N TYR A 353 -14.44 -9.19 -43.64
CA TYR A 353 -13.64 -10.19 -42.93
C TYR A 353 -14.42 -10.83 -41.78
N VAL A 354 -15.11 -10.02 -40.97
CA VAL A 354 -15.99 -10.48 -39.87
C VAL A 354 -17.16 -11.31 -40.43
N ALA A 355 -17.77 -10.87 -41.54
CA ALA A 355 -18.86 -11.59 -42.21
C ALA A 355 -18.46 -13.01 -42.66
N GLU A 356 -17.18 -13.25 -42.93
CA GLU A 356 -16.66 -14.56 -43.36
C GLU A 356 -16.24 -15.47 -42.20
N GLN A 357 -15.99 -14.92 -41.00
CA GLN A 357 -15.61 -15.71 -39.82
C GLN A 357 -16.78 -16.59 -39.32
N GLN A 358 -16.48 -17.83 -38.93
CA GLN A 358 -17.47 -18.81 -38.45
C GLN A 358 -17.51 -18.96 -36.93
N ASP A 359 -16.47 -18.48 -36.24
CA ASP A 359 -16.24 -18.58 -34.81
C ASP A 359 -16.75 -17.36 -34.01
N ILE A 360 -17.21 -16.32 -34.69
CA ILE A 360 -17.85 -15.15 -34.07
C ILE A 360 -19.31 -15.47 -33.75
N GLU A 361 -19.74 -15.10 -32.54
CA GLU A 361 -21.12 -15.27 -32.09
C GLU A 361 -22.12 -14.58 -33.05
N PRO A 362 -23.24 -15.25 -33.44
CA PRO A 362 -24.16 -14.70 -34.44
C PRO A 362 -24.69 -13.31 -34.11
N ASP A 363 -25.04 -13.06 -32.85
CA ASP A 363 -25.61 -11.78 -32.41
C ASP A 363 -24.57 -10.65 -32.51
N ILE A 364 -23.31 -10.91 -32.13
CA ILE A 364 -22.20 -9.95 -32.28
C ILE A 364 -21.92 -9.65 -33.77
N LYS A 365 -22.05 -10.66 -34.62
CA LYS A 365 -21.84 -10.52 -36.07
C LYS A 365 -22.95 -9.70 -36.72
N GLU A 366 -24.20 -9.88 -36.28
CA GLU A 366 -25.34 -9.06 -36.69
C GLU A 366 -25.15 -7.60 -36.26
N ASP A 367 -24.82 -7.36 -34.98
CA ASP A 367 -24.53 -6.01 -34.47
C ASP A 367 -23.41 -5.31 -35.27
N ILE A 368 -22.32 -6.02 -35.60
CA ILE A 368 -21.24 -5.46 -36.43
C ILE A 368 -21.72 -5.14 -37.85
N GLU A 369 -22.59 -5.96 -38.43
CA GLU A 369 -23.15 -5.72 -39.76
C GLU A 369 -24.06 -4.48 -39.78
N GLU A 370 -24.82 -4.22 -38.71
CA GLU A 370 -25.65 -3.02 -38.57
C GLU A 370 -24.82 -1.73 -38.51
N LEU A 371 -23.57 -1.80 -38.03
CA LEU A 371 -22.63 -0.69 -38.04
C LEU A 371 -22.04 -0.39 -39.43
N ARG A 372 -22.27 -1.24 -40.43
CA ARG A 372 -21.70 -1.07 -41.77
C ARG A 372 -22.25 0.19 -42.44
N PRO A 373 -21.39 1.12 -42.89
CA PRO A 373 -21.86 2.32 -43.56
C PRO A 373 -22.32 2.04 -45.00
N SER A 374 -23.21 2.88 -45.51
CA SER A 374 -23.68 2.79 -46.90
C SER A 374 -22.66 3.26 -47.94
N ASN A 375 -21.69 4.08 -47.52
CA ASN A 375 -20.59 4.55 -48.37
C ASN A 375 -19.33 3.71 -48.09
N ILE A 376 -18.59 3.38 -49.15
CA ILE A 376 -17.31 2.69 -49.06
C ILE A 376 -16.22 3.76 -48.82
N ASP A 377 -16.13 4.23 -47.59
CA ASP A 377 -14.98 5.02 -47.13
C ASP A 377 -13.85 4.08 -46.67
N GLU A 378 -12.60 4.49 -46.78
CA GLU A 378 -11.47 3.61 -46.41
C GLU A 378 -11.42 3.31 -44.90
N VAL A 379 -11.84 4.29 -44.09
CA VAL A 379 -11.94 4.25 -42.62
C VAL A 379 -13.24 4.92 -42.21
N VAL A 380 -13.97 4.31 -41.29
CA VAL A 380 -15.33 4.72 -40.88
C VAL A 380 -15.41 4.82 -39.37
N THR A 381 -16.11 5.82 -38.85
CA THR A 381 -16.38 5.93 -37.41
C THR A 381 -17.61 5.10 -37.07
N VAL A 382 -17.50 4.22 -36.07
CA VAL A 382 -18.60 3.43 -35.53
C VAL A 382 -18.76 3.69 -34.04
N GLU A 383 -20.01 3.76 -33.59
CA GLU A 383 -20.38 3.76 -32.18
C GLU A 383 -20.80 2.33 -31.81
N CYS A 384 -19.96 1.63 -31.05
CA CYS A 384 -20.22 0.24 -30.70
C CYS A 384 -21.41 0.14 -29.73
N PRO A 385 -22.40 -0.74 -29.98
CA PRO A 385 -23.55 -0.89 -29.09
C PRO A 385 -23.18 -1.59 -27.77
N SER A 386 -22.12 -2.40 -27.77
CA SER A 386 -21.64 -3.14 -26.61
C SER A 386 -20.12 -3.27 -26.57
N GLU A 387 -19.55 -3.55 -25.39
CA GLU A 387 -18.13 -3.83 -25.23
C GLU A 387 -17.70 -5.07 -26.02
N ALA A 388 -18.57 -6.08 -26.14
CA ALA A 388 -18.28 -7.30 -26.87
C ALA A 388 -18.07 -7.01 -28.37
N VAL A 389 -18.92 -6.16 -28.96
CA VAL A 389 -18.76 -5.70 -30.35
C VAL A 389 -17.46 -4.93 -30.54
N ALA A 390 -17.13 -4.00 -29.64
CA ALA A 390 -15.88 -3.25 -29.70
C ALA A 390 -14.65 -4.16 -29.60
N ARG A 391 -14.63 -5.09 -28.64
CA ARG A 391 -13.54 -6.07 -28.47
C ARG A 391 -13.40 -6.98 -29.70
N GLN A 392 -14.51 -7.40 -30.30
CA GLN A 392 -14.50 -8.23 -31.51
C GLN A 392 -13.92 -7.49 -32.71
N LEU A 393 -14.28 -6.22 -32.92
CA LEU A 393 -13.71 -5.39 -33.99
C LEU A 393 -12.19 -5.21 -33.81
N LEU A 394 -11.72 -4.94 -32.60
CA LEU A 394 -10.29 -4.84 -32.28
C LEU A 394 -9.56 -6.17 -32.55
N LEU A 395 -10.12 -7.29 -32.11
CA LEU A 395 -9.58 -8.63 -32.34
C LEU A 395 -9.49 -8.96 -33.83
N SER A 396 -10.60 -8.83 -34.56
CA SER A 396 -10.68 -9.17 -35.98
C SER A 396 -9.76 -8.30 -36.83
N SER A 397 -9.57 -7.02 -36.49
CA SER A 397 -8.63 -6.14 -37.20
C SER A 397 -7.18 -6.62 -37.07
N LEU A 398 -6.77 -7.03 -35.86
CA LEU A 398 -5.45 -7.62 -35.61
C LEU A 398 -5.26 -8.96 -36.35
N GLN A 399 -6.26 -9.86 -36.27
CA GLN A 399 -6.23 -11.16 -36.94
C GLN A 399 -6.14 -11.02 -38.45
N ARG A 400 -6.88 -10.07 -39.04
CA ARG A 400 -6.83 -9.77 -40.48
C ARG A 400 -5.45 -9.26 -40.89
N ALA A 401 -4.76 -8.54 -40.02
CA ALA A 401 -3.37 -8.15 -40.21
C ALA A 401 -2.39 -9.31 -39.97
N ASN A 402 -2.85 -10.55 -39.79
CA ASN A 402 -2.05 -11.72 -39.39
C ASN A 402 -1.29 -11.51 -38.08
N ASN A 403 -1.85 -10.74 -37.14
CA ASN A 403 -1.20 -10.36 -35.88
C ASN A 403 0.20 -9.77 -36.08
N ARG A 404 0.39 -9.01 -37.17
CA ARG A 404 1.64 -8.27 -37.43
C ARG A 404 2.02 -7.45 -36.19
N ASN A 405 3.31 -7.44 -35.88
CA ASN A 405 3.89 -6.78 -34.70
C ASN A 405 3.48 -7.37 -33.33
N GLY A 406 2.73 -8.48 -33.30
CA GLY A 406 2.52 -9.27 -32.07
C GLY A 406 1.68 -8.57 -30.99
N PHE A 407 0.86 -7.59 -31.37
CA PHE A 407 0.00 -6.90 -30.41
C PHE A 407 -1.04 -7.85 -29.78
N PRO A 408 -1.27 -7.77 -28.46
CA PRO A 408 -2.27 -8.58 -27.79
C PRO A 408 -3.69 -8.10 -28.12
N GLU A 409 -4.66 -8.98 -27.88
CA GLU A 409 -6.08 -8.71 -28.08
C GLU A 409 -6.57 -7.49 -27.28
N GLY A 410 -7.46 -6.70 -27.87
CA GLY A 410 -7.98 -5.46 -27.27
C GLY A 410 -7.04 -4.25 -27.43
N THR A 411 -5.92 -4.39 -28.13
CA THR A 411 -5.07 -3.24 -28.48
C THR A 411 -5.80 -2.30 -29.43
N TYR A 412 -5.80 -1.01 -29.11
CA TYR A 412 -6.28 0.08 -29.98
C TYR A 412 -5.24 1.20 -30.06
N PHE A 413 -5.41 2.11 -31.03
CA PHE A 413 -4.48 3.20 -31.28
C PHE A 413 -5.18 4.54 -31.14
N TYR A 414 -4.72 5.39 -30.23
CA TYR A 414 -5.30 6.71 -30.02
C TYR A 414 -4.53 7.76 -30.84
N HIS A 415 -5.24 8.50 -31.70
CA HIS A 415 -4.62 9.58 -32.46
C HIS A 415 -4.63 10.88 -31.66
N ASN A 416 -3.44 11.37 -31.27
CA ASN A 416 -3.30 12.52 -30.36
C ASN A 416 -3.84 13.86 -30.91
N LYS A 417 -3.90 14.04 -32.24
CA LYS A 417 -4.40 15.28 -32.87
C LYS A 417 -5.90 15.23 -33.13
N VAL A 418 -6.39 14.11 -33.67
CA VAL A 418 -7.80 13.92 -34.03
C VAL A 418 -8.65 13.55 -32.79
N LYS A 419 -8.02 13.10 -31.71
CA LYS A 419 -8.68 12.70 -30.45
C LYS A 419 -9.72 11.59 -30.70
N ALA A 420 -9.30 10.55 -31.43
CA ALA A 420 -10.11 9.39 -31.80
C ALA A 420 -9.34 8.07 -31.65
N PHE A 421 -10.07 6.97 -31.46
CA PHE A 421 -9.52 5.63 -31.27
C PHE A 421 -9.65 4.81 -32.56
N TYR A 422 -8.60 4.08 -32.93
CA TYR A 422 -8.48 3.36 -34.19
C TYR A 422 -8.21 1.88 -33.92
N THR A 423 -8.78 1.03 -34.77
CA THR A 423 -8.32 -0.35 -34.96
C THR A 423 -6.93 -0.35 -35.61
N TYR A 424 -6.26 -1.51 -35.60
CA TYR A 424 -4.95 -1.67 -36.25
C TYR A 424 -5.00 -1.33 -37.75
N GLY A 425 -5.98 -1.89 -38.46
CA GLY A 425 -6.13 -1.67 -39.90
C GLY A 425 -6.49 -0.22 -40.25
N ALA A 426 -7.34 0.42 -39.46
CA ALA A 426 -7.69 1.82 -39.65
C ALA A 426 -6.50 2.76 -39.45
N MET A 427 -5.68 2.54 -38.41
CA MET A 427 -4.44 3.31 -38.20
C MET A 427 -3.51 3.23 -39.42
N GLY A 428 -3.37 2.06 -40.04
CA GLY A 428 -2.54 1.89 -41.24
C GLY A 428 -3.04 2.61 -42.48
N ARG A 429 -4.33 2.97 -42.52
CA ARG A 429 -4.93 3.73 -43.61
C ARG A 429 -4.88 5.24 -43.35
N ASP A 430 -4.83 5.65 -42.08
CA ASP A 430 -4.87 7.07 -41.67
C ASP A 430 -3.49 7.70 -41.44
N GLY A 431 -2.49 7.29 -42.24
CA GLY A 431 -1.22 8.00 -42.34
C GLY A 431 -0.01 7.35 -41.66
N VAL A 432 -0.14 6.13 -41.12
CA VAL A 432 1.02 5.33 -40.66
C VAL A 432 1.37 4.26 -41.69
N SER A 433 2.58 4.32 -42.24
CA SER A 433 3.10 3.28 -43.12
C SER A 433 3.27 1.97 -42.35
N MET A 434 2.54 0.93 -42.76
CA MET A 434 2.66 -0.41 -42.15
C MET A 434 4.07 -1.01 -42.32
N ASP A 435 4.75 -0.69 -43.42
CA ASP A 435 6.14 -1.10 -43.65
C ASP A 435 7.11 -0.39 -42.68
N ASP A 436 6.78 0.84 -42.25
CA ASP A 436 7.58 1.58 -41.26
C ASP A 436 7.40 1.00 -39.85
N ILE A 437 6.19 0.53 -39.50
CA ILE A 437 5.95 -0.17 -38.23
C ILE A 437 6.71 -1.50 -38.20
N ASP A 438 6.67 -2.27 -39.30
CA ASP A 438 7.33 -3.58 -39.41
C ASP A 438 8.87 -3.45 -39.35
N THR A 439 9.44 -2.33 -39.80
CA THR A 439 10.90 -2.07 -39.81
C THR A 439 11.40 -1.27 -38.62
N ASN A 440 10.55 -0.44 -37.99
CA ASN A 440 10.84 0.33 -36.78
C ASN A 440 9.73 0.16 -35.74
N PRO A 441 9.65 -1.01 -35.06
CA PRO A 441 8.68 -1.23 -34.01
C PRO A 441 8.77 -0.13 -32.94
N GLY A 442 7.66 0.55 -32.66
CA GLY A 442 7.61 1.67 -31.72
C GLY A 442 7.40 3.05 -32.35
N VAL A 443 7.49 3.17 -33.69
CA VAL A 443 7.21 4.43 -34.40
C VAL A 443 5.78 4.44 -34.92
N PHE A 444 4.87 5.11 -34.19
CA PHE A 444 3.44 5.16 -34.52
C PHE A 444 2.98 6.55 -35.02
N GLY A 445 3.89 7.44 -35.41
CA GLY A 445 3.52 8.79 -35.83
C GLY A 445 2.76 9.56 -34.74
N ASP A 446 1.57 10.08 -35.06
CA ASP A 446 0.69 10.77 -34.11
C ASP A 446 -0.19 9.81 -33.26
N PHE A 447 0.01 8.50 -33.40
CA PHE A 447 -0.74 7.48 -32.67
C PHE A 447 -0.03 7.03 -31.40
N VAL A 448 -0.84 6.72 -30.39
CA VAL A 448 -0.41 6.17 -29.11
C VAL A 448 -1.08 4.80 -28.96
N PRO A 449 -0.32 3.68 -28.99
CA PRO A 449 -0.88 2.35 -28.82
C PRO A 449 -1.28 2.09 -27.37
N TYR A 450 -2.50 1.61 -27.13
CA TYR A 450 -2.94 1.12 -25.83
C TYR A 450 -2.90 -0.40 -25.84
N ILE A 451 -1.75 -0.95 -25.43
CA ILE A 451 -1.45 -2.37 -25.51
C ILE A 451 -2.43 -3.17 -24.66
N GLY A 452 -3.22 -4.02 -25.32
CA GLY A 452 -4.27 -4.82 -24.67
C GLY A 452 -5.40 -4.01 -24.02
N GLY A 453 -5.47 -2.70 -24.32
CA GLY A 453 -6.41 -1.74 -23.75
C GLY A 453 -5.98 -1.15 -22.40
N TRP A 454 -4.77 -1.46 -21.90
CA TRP A 454 -4.32 -0.98 -20.59
C TRP A 454 -3.90 0.49 -20.63
N GLY A 455 -4.43 1.27 -19.69
CA GLY A 455 -3.97 2.60 -19.36
C GLY A 455 -3.53 2.67 -17.90
N TYR A 456 -2.53 3.49 -17.63
CA TYR A 456 -1.92 3.65 -16.31
C TYR A 456 -2.22 5.03 -15.73
N TYR A 457 -2.39 5.04 -14.42
CA TYR A 457 -2.73 6.19 -13.63
C TYR A 457 -1.98 6.12 -12.30
N TYR A 458 -1.92 7.22 -11.58
CA TYR A 458 -1.37 7.27 -10.24
C TYR A 458 -2.22 8.13 -9.34
N THR A 459 -1.98 8.11 -8.05
CA THR A 459 -2.64 9.00 -7.10
C THR A 459 -1.96 8.92 -5.74
N TYR A 460 -2.08 9.97 -4.96
CA TYR A 460 -1.53 9.98 -3.62
C TYR A 460 -2.47 9.29 -2.62
N VAL A 461 -1.86 8.73 -1.57
CA VAL A 461 -2.55 7.89 -0.60
C VAL A 461 -3.48 8.70 0.28
N ASP A 462 -3.09 9.91 0.67
CA ASP A 462 -3.62 10.67 1.79
C ASP A 462 -4.28 12.02 1.43
N ASN A 463 -5.59 12.00 1.18
CA ASN A 463 -6.35 13.21 0.88
C ASN A 463 -7.15 13.70 2.09
N ARG A 464 -6.48 14.07 3.20
CA ARG A 464 -7.18 14.59 4.40
C ARG A 464 -7.94 15.88 4.05
N GLU A 465 -9.19 15.92 4.52
CA GLU A 465 -10.21 16.93 4.20
C GLU A 465 -9.90 18.30 4.81
N ASP A 466 -9.02 19.05 4.18
CA ASP A 466 -8.79 20.46 4.48
C ASP A 466 -9.36 21.30 3.32
N TYR A 467 -10.68 21.20 3.13
CA TYR A 467 -11.61 22.18 2.54
C TYR A 467 -11.10 23.12 1.41
N GLU A 468 -11.66 22.94 0.21
CA GLU A 468 -11.89 24.01 -0.80
C GLU A 468 -10.70 24.88 -1.25
N LEU A 469 -9.49 24.35 -1.30
CA LEU A 469 -8.41 25.01 -2.02
C LEU A 469 -8.00 24.14 -3.20
N THR A 470 -8.41 24.54 -4.41
CA THR A 470 -7.59 24.27 -5.60
C THR A 470 -6.15 24.59 -5.22
N PRO A 471 -5.21 23.65 -5.33
CA PRO A 471 -3.83 23.87 -4.95
C PRO A 471 -3.33 25.17 -5.55
N ASN A 472 -2.97 26.14 -4.72
CA ASN A 472 -2.51 27.45 -5.19
C ASN A 472 -1.04 27.38 -5.66
N GLY A 473 -0.41 26.20 -5.62
CA GLY A 473 0.92 25.92 -6.14
C GLY A 473 1.33 24.45 -6.10
N TRP A 474 2.39 24.11 -6.84
CA TRP A 474 2.92 22.75 -7.03
C TRP A 474 3.29 22.00 -5.74
N ASN A 475 3.59 22.72 -4.66
CA ASN A 475 4.07 22.12 -3.40
C ASN A 475 2.94 21.55 -2.52
N GLU A 476 1.68 21.91 -2.78
CA GLU A 476 0.54 21.49 -1.97
C GLU A 476 0.09 20.06 -2.29
N PHE A 477 0.30 19.57 -3.51
CA PHE A 477 -0.05 18.20 -3.93
C PHE A 477 0.66 17.12 -3.11
N TYR A 478 1.90 17.36 -2.70
CA TYR A 478 2.71 16.39 -1.97
C TYR A 478 2.32 16.22 -0.51
N ARG A 479 1.56 17.17 0.07
CA ARG A 479 0.90 16.97 1.38
C ARG A 479 0.10 15.69 1.40
N HIS A 480 -0.42 15.30 0.24
CA HIS A 480 -1.30 14.16 0.11
C HIS A 480 -0.60 12.82 -0.02
N GLY A 481 0.73 12.78 -0.16
CA GLY A 481 1.49 11.53 -0.25
C GLY A 481 1.95 10.95 1.08
N GLN A 482 1.58 11.57 2.21
CA GLN A 482 2.06 11.19 3.53
C GLN A 482 1.31 9.97 4.06
N VAL A 483 2.05 8.97 4.53
CA VAL A 483 1.53 7.72 5.08
C VAL A 483 2.01 7.58 6.50
N GLU A 484 1.09 7.52 7.47
CA GLU A 484 1.43 7.26 8.87
C GLU A 484 1.16 5.79 9.20
N ARG A 485 2.00 5.20 10.05
CA ARG A 485 1.79 3.85 10.57
C ARG A 485 0.49 3.73 11.37
N ASN A 486 0.00 2.49 11.52
CA ASN A 486 -1.25 2.17 12.23
C ASN A 486 -2.49 2.86 11.62
N ARG A 487 -2.52 3.03 10.30
CA ARG A 487 -3.65 3.60 9.54
C ARG A 487 -4.06 2.69 8.39
N TYR A 488 -5.36 2.68 8.07
CA TYR A 488 -5.91 1.92 6.95
C TYR A 488 -6.60 2.82 5.92
N TYR A 489 -5.88 3.07 4.84
CA TYR A 489 -6.28 3.90 3.73
C TYR A 489 -7.17 3.12 2.75
N ILE A 490 -8.45 3.48 2.62
CA ILE A 490 -9.36 2.91 1.61
C ILE A 490 -9.67 3.94 0.53
N LEU A 491 -9.12 3.70 -0.65
CA LEU A 491 -9.14 4.59 -1.80
C LEU A 491 -10.28 4.16 -2.72
N ASN A 492 -11.28 5.01 -2.95
CA ASN A 492 -12.41 4.68 -3.83
C ASN A 492 -12.35 5.41 -5.18
N ILE A 493 -12.13 4.64 -6.25
CA ILE A 493 -12.21 5.11 -7.63
C ILE A 493 -13.68 5.28 -8.02
N THR A 494 -14.12 6.53 -8.12
CA THR A 494 -15.53 6.82 -8.43
C THR A 494 -15.84 6.85 -9.92
N ARG A 495 -14.86 7.22 -10.75
CA ARG A 495 -14.95 7.28 -12.22
C ARG A 495 -13.59 7.46 -12.88
N PHE A 496 -13.51 7.19 -14.18
CA PHE A 496 -12.41 7.59 -15.06
C PHE A 496 -12.85 8.68 -16.04
N THR A 497 -11.99 9.68 -16.28
CA THR A 497 -12.32 10.89 -17.09
C THR A 497 -11.60 10.95 -18.44
N ARG A 498 -10.54 10.15 -18.63
CA ARG A 498 -9.80 9.96 -19.89
C ARG A 498 -9.09 8.60 -19.85
N PRO A 499 -8.65 8.04 -20.99
CA PRO A 499 -7.81 6.87 -20.96
C PRO A 499 -6.50 7.21 -20.25
N GLY A 500 -5.95 6.25 -19.52
CA GLY A 500 -4.71 6.40 -18.78
C GLY A 500 -3.52 6.68 -19.70
N SER A 501 -2.36 6.93 -19.13
CA SER A 501 -1.11 6.91 -19.86
C SER A 501 -0.93 5.56 -20.55
N SER A 502 -0.53 5.56 -21.82
CA SER A 502 -0.07 4.35 -22.48
C SER A 502 1.37 4.07 -22.08
N VAL A 503 1.82 2.81 -22.23
CA VAL A 503 3.23 2.38 -22.14
C VAL A 503 4.18 3.27 -22.97
N THR A 504 3.67 3.94 -24.01
CA THR A 504 4.48 4.82 -24.89
C THR A 504 4.33 6.32 -24.58
N ASN A 505 3.54 6.71 -23.57
CA ASN A 505 3.38 8.09 -23.14
C ASN A 505 3.13 8.18 -21.61
N PRO A 506 4.18 8.31 -20.79
CA PRO A 506 4.18 8.13 -19.34
C PRO A 506 3.64 9.34 -18.55
N ASN A 507 2.76 10.14 -19.15
CA ASN A 507 2.22 11.33 -18.49
C ASN A 507 1.19 10.93 -17.44
N TYR A 508 1.68 10.62 -16.25
CA TYR A 508 0.98 10.39 -15.00
C TYR A 508 -0.38 11.11 -14.93
N ILE A 509 -1.47 10.34 -15.03
CA ILE A 509 -2.84 10.85 -14.86
C ILE A 509 -3.30 10.51 -13.44
N MET A 510 -3.67 11.54 -12.67
CA MET A 510 -4.15 11.34 -11.31
C MET A 510 -5.52 10.62 -11.30
N VAL A 511 -5.65 9.54 -10.54
CA VAL A 511 -6.91 8.80 -10.31
C VAL A 511 -7.45 9.10 -8.92
N HIS A 512 -8.74 9.35 -8.80
CA HIS A 512 -9.39 9.78 -7.56
C HIS A 512 -9.19 8.78 -6.43
N THR A 513 -8.61 9.20 -5.31
CA THR A 513 -8.45 8.34 -4.12
C THR A 513 -8.65 9.05 -2.79
N TYR A 514 -9.06 8.25 -1.80
CA TYR A 514 -9.38 8.66 -0.44
C TYR A 514 -8.50 7.93 0.56
N SER A 515 -8.21 8.62 1.66
CA SER A 515 -7.55 8.08 2.84
C SER A 515 -8.53 8.08 3.98
N LEU A 516 -8.64 6.93 4.66
CA LEU A 516 -9.46 6.84 5.86
C LEU A 516 -8.53 6.59 7.07
N PRO A 517 -8.73 7.28 8.19
CA PRO A 517 -8.18 6.84 9.47
C PRO A 517 -8.95 5.61 9.98
N TRP A 518 -8.32 4.85 10.88
CA TRP A 518 -8.82 3.60 11.50
C TRP A 518 -10.22 3.72 12.15
N GLU A 519 -10.79 4.92 12.33
CA GLU A 519 -11.95 5.13 13.21
C GLU A 519 -13.21 5.73 12.55
N LYS A 520 -13.23 6.15 11.27
CA LYS A 520 -14.47 6.59 10.61
C LYS A 520 -14.51 6.44 9.10
N GLY A 521 -15.51 5.69 8.60
CA GLY A 521 -15.92 5.63 7.20
C GLY A 521 -16.38 6.99 6.69
N GLY A 522 -15.44 7.90 6.45
CA GLY A 522 -15.70 9.27 6.00
C GLY A 522 -15.65 9.39 4.49
N SER A 523 -16.78 9.73 3.87
CA SER A 523 -16.88 10.09 2.46
C SER A 523 -16.48 11.54 2.22
N GLY A 524 -15.62 11.79 1.22
CA GLY A 524 -15.42 13.11 0.60
C GLY A 524 -15.70 13.04 -0.90
N GLU A 525 -15.85 14.18 -1.58
CA GLU A 525 -16.06 14.25 -3.03
C GLU A 525 -15.10 15.28 -3.65
N ILE A 526 -14.19 14.86 -4.53
CA ILE A 526 -13.36 15.78 -5.34
C ILE A 526 -13.60 15.56 -6.83
N THR A 527 -13.88 16.67 -7.52
CA THR A 527 -14.00 16.75 -8.97
C THR A 527 -12.68 17.27 -9.55
N LEU A 528 -12.04 16.50 -10.42
CA LEU A 528 -10.80 16.91 -11.10
C LEU A 528 -11.11 17.65 -12.40
N ASN A 529 -10.35 18.71 -12.65
CA ASN A 529 -10.52 19.63 -13.76
C ASN A 529 -9.49 19.33 -14.87
N PRO A 530 -9.82 19.48 -16.16
CA PRO A 530 -8.99 19.03 -17.30
C PRO A 530 -7.62 19.71 -17.49
N GLU A 531 -7.22 20.67 -16.66
CA GLU A 531 -6.04 21.51 -16.89
C GLU A 531 -4.75 21.01 -16.20
N ASP A 532 -4.82 19.93 -15.42
CA ASP A 532 -3.65 19.39 -14.67
C ASP A 532 -2.70 18.52 -15.54
N GLU A 533 -2.61 18.77 -16.84
CA GLU A 533 -1.47 18.26 -17.62
C GLU A 533 -0.21 19.01 -17.16
N ILE A 534 0.69 18.30 -16.49
CA ILE A 534 2.01 18.81 -16.16
C ILE A 534 2.71 19.13 -17.47
N LYS A 535 2.89 20.43 -17.74
CA LYS A 535 3.69 20.93 -18.84
C LYS A 535 5.17 20.82 -18.56
#